data_AF-A0A7R9Q5J8-F1
#
_entry.id   AF-A0A7R9Q5J8-F1
#
_cell.length_a   1.000
_cell.length_b   1.000
_cell.length_c   1.000
_cell.angle_alpha   90.00
_cell.angle_beta   90.00
_cell.angle_gamma   90.00
#
_symmetry.space_group_name_H-M   'P 1'
#
loop_
_entity.id
_entity.type
_entity.pdbx_description
1 polymer ?
#
loop_
_entity_poly.entity_id
_entity_poly.type
_entity_poly.pdbx_seq_one_letter_code
_entity_poly.pdbx_strand_id
1 'polypeptide(L)'
;MAIDFNKQVSDFKEEIKKEAEGLVLKTFPQKILELQALLKSSKFTIKSLSDICMDINIPVPDHPFAHNHHNNDHNINDNPDGDLPSKKRKYTAIEADGVSGTKVLVLPNGVAPCNKHVVDLIELVKPLIRQLVEDANLLKMWILFLIPRIEDGNNFGVSIQEDTLGEIRTVEGEAAAYFDQMSRYFLSRAKTVAKVAKYPHVEDYRRTIQEIDEKEFLSLRLVVAELRNHYATLHDMITKNLDKIRTPRSSNTENMY
;
A
#
# COMPACT_ATOMS: atom_id res chain seq x y z
N MET A 1 -10.10 -20.40 44.96
CA MET A 1 -11.36 -20.18 44.21
C MET A 1 -11.11 -20.76 42.82
N ALA A 2 -11.89 -21.74 42.37
CA ALA A 2 -11.71 -22.31 41.03
C ALA A 2 -12.05 -21.23 39.99
N ILE A 3 -11.25 -21.12 38.93
CA ILE A 3 -11.53 -20.21 37.83
C ILE A 3 -12.77 -20.73 37.09
N ASP A 4 -13.82 -19.90 37.00
CA ASP A 4 -14.98 -20.19 36.18
C ASP A 4 -14.73 -19.70 34.75
N PHE A 5 -14.19 -20.58 33.92
CA PHE A 5 -13.90 -20.29 32.52
C PHE A 5 -15.16 -19.98 31.70
N ASN A 6 -16.31 -20.55 32.05
CA ASN A 6 -17.56 -20.28 31.32
C ASN A 6 -18.02 -18.85 31.55
N LYS A 7 -17.91 -18.36 32.79
CA LYS A 7 -18.21 -16.97 33.11
C LYS A 7 -17.27 -16.02 32.36
N GLN A 8 -15.96 -16.29 32.36
CA GLN A 8 -14.99 -15.44 31.64
C GLN A 8 -15.28 -15.35 30.14
N VAL A 9 -15.64 -16.46 29.50
CA VAL A 9 -16.02 -16.47 28.07
C VAL A 9 -17.32 -15.70 27.83
N SER A 10 -18.30 -15.80 28.75
CA SER A 10 -19.53 -15.02 28.67
C SER A 10 -19.26 -13.52 28.78
N ASP A 11 -18.47 -13.11 29.77
CA ASP A 11 -18.10 -11.71 30.00
C ASP A 11 -17.37 -11.13 28.77
N PHE A 12 -16.43 -11.89 28.20
CA PHE A 12 -15.74 -11.53 26.95
C PHE A 12 -16.70 -11.31 25.77
N LYS A 13 -17.69 -12.20 25.58
CA LYS A 13 -18.68 -12.04 24.50
C LYS A 13 -19.51 -10.77 24.67
N GLU A 14 -19.94 -10.46 25.88
CA GLU A 14 -20.72 -9.25 26.17
C GLU A 14 -19.89 -7.98 26.03
N GLU A 15 -18.61 -8.01 26.38
CA GLU A 15 -17.67 -6.92 26.13
C GLU A 15 -17.53 -6.63 24.63
N ILE A 16 -17.28 -7.67 23.82
CA ILE A 16 -17.19 -7.55 22.35
C ILE A 16 -18.47 -6.96 21.75
N LYS A 17 -19.66 -7.42 22.20
CA LYS A 17 -20.93 -6.87 21.72
C LYS A 17 -21.06 -5.37 22.01
N LYS A 18 -20.71 -4.95 23.23
CA LYS A 18 -20.77 -3.55 23.65
C LYS A 18 -19.78 -2.69 22.88
N GLU A 19 -18.55 -3.18 22.71
CA GLU A 19 -17.49 -2.47 21.99
C GLU A 19 -17.84 -2.29 20.52
N ALA A 20 -18.29 -3.36 19.84
CA ALA A 20 -18.68 -3.34 18.44
C ALA A 20 -19.84 -2.38 18.15
N GLU A 21 -20.87 -2.35 19.01
CA GLU A 21 -21.95 -1.37 18.85
C GLU A 21 -21.47 0.06 19.04
N GLY A 22 -20.60 0.30 20.03
CA GLY A 22 -19.97 1.61 20.23
C GLY A 22 -19.13 2.03 19.02
N LEU A 23 -18.40 1.09 18.44
CA LEU A 23 -17.59 1.28 17.25
C LEU A 23 -18.45 1.76 16.07
N VAL A 24 -19.54 1.07 15.76
CA VAL A 24 -20.42 1.47 14.64
C VAL A 24 -21.11 2.80 14.94
N LEU A 25 -21.75 2.94 16.10
CA LEU A 25 -22.64 4.09 16.35
C LEU A 25 -21.89 5.39 16.66
N LYS A 26 -20.62 5.32 17.08
CA LYS A 26 -19.86 6.49 17.51
C LYS A 26 -18.55 6.67 16.74
N THR A 27 -17.75 5.61 16.64
CA THR A 27 -16.40 5.70 16.07
C THR A 27 -16.42 5.80 14.55
N PHE A 28 -17.26 5.03 13.86
CA PHE A 28 -17.32 5.04 12.39
C PHE A 28 -17.68 6.42 11.82
N PRO A 29 -18.71 7.14 12.31
CA PRO A 29 -18.98 8.51 11.89
C PRO A 29 -17.77 9.45 12.05
N GLN A 30 -17.03 9.34 13.15
CA GLN A 30 -15.82 10.12 13.39
C GLN A 30 -14.73 9.77 12.36
N LYS A 31 -14.47 8.48 12.14
CA LYS A 31 -13.48 7.99 11.16
C LYS A 31 -13.77 8.47 9.75
N ILE A 32 -15.03 8.45 9.32
CA ILE A 32 -15.45 8.94 8.00
C ILE A 32 -15.07 10.41 7.84
N LEU A 33 -15.34 11.24 8.85
CA LEU A 33 -15.03 12.67 8.82
C LEU A 33 -13.51 12.94 8.90
N GLU A 34 -12.79 12.19 9.73
CA GLU A 34 -11.33 12.25 9.84
C GLU A 34 -10.64 11.94 8.49
N LEU A 35 -11.02 10.83 7.85
CA LEU A 35 -10.46 10.42 6.57
C LEU A 35 -10.85 11.39 5.44
N GLN A 36 -12.07 11.93 5.49
CA GLN A 36 -12.49 12.98 4.55
C GLN A 36 -11.66 14.27 4.72
N ALA A 37 -11.37 14.67 5.96
CA ALA A 37 -10.51 15.82 6.22
C ALA A 37 -9.07 15.55 5.75
N LEU A 38 -8.55 14.34 5.97
CA LEU A 38 -7.23 13.93 5.51
C LEU A 38 -7.09 14.02 3.98
N LEU A 39 -8.08 13.54 3.22
CA LEU A 39 -8.09 13.62 1.75
C LEU A 39 -8.11 15.05 1.21
N LYS A 40 -8.65 15.99 1.98
CA LYS A 40 -8.68 17.42 1.65
C LYS A 40 -7.42 18.17 2.11
N SER A 41 -6.64 17.58 3.02
CA SER A 41 -5.43 18.20 3.54
C SER A 41 -4.37 18.41 2.45
N SER A 42 -3.40 19.28 2.72
CA SER A 42 -2.25 19.52 1.83
C SER A 42 -1.38 18.28 1.60
N LYS A 43 -1.49 17.24 2.44
CA LYS A 43 -0.76 15.98 2.26
C LYS A 43 -1.23 15.19 1.03
N PHE A 44 -2.52 15.28 0.71
CA PHE A 44 -3.11 14.58 -0.43
C PHE A 44 -3.58 15.53 -1.54
N THR A 45 -3.56 16.85 -1.30
CA THR A 45 -3.86 17.87 -2.31
C THR A 45 -2.57 18.49 -2.83
N ILE A 46 -2.04 17.96 -3.93
CA ILE A 46 -0.88 18.51 -4.64
C ILE A 46 -1.32 19.24 -5.91
N LYS A 47 -0.55 20.24 -6.33
CA LYS A 47 -0.84 21.01 -7.55
C LYS A 47 -0.35 20.28 -8.81
N SER A 48 0.79 19.61 -8.72
CA SER A 48 1.36 18.81 -9.79
C SER A 48 1.92 17.50 -9.25
N LEU A 49 1.75 16.41 -9.99
CA LEU A 49 2.36 15.10 -9.64
C LEU A 49 3.88 15.16 -9.66
N SER A 50 4.46 16.06 -10.47
CA SER A 50 5.90 16.30 -10.49
C SER A 50 6.47 16.73 -9.14
N ASP A 51 5.64 17.29 -8.24
CA ASP A 51 6.05 17.71 -6.90
C ASP A 51 6.40 16.51 -5.99
N ILE A 52 6.01 15.29 -6.39
CA ILE A 52 6.36 14.05 -5.70
C ILE A 52 7.75 13.53 -6.12
N CYS A 53 8.24 13.94 -7.29
CA CYS A 53 9.48 13.41 -7.85
C CYS A 53 10.71 13.82 -7.06
N MET A 54 11.65 12.89 -6.92
CA MET A 54 12.93 13.10 -6.22
C MET A 54 14.09 12.57 -7.06
N ASP A 55 15.22 13.29 -7.05
CA ASP A 55 16.45 12.79 -7.66
C ASP A 55 16.99 11.56 -6.90
N ILE A 56 17.46 10.59 -7.66
CA ILE A 56 17.95 9.29 -7.18
C ILE A 56 19.45 9.30 -6.86
N ASN A 57 20.14 10.42 -7.08
CA ASN A 57 21.55 10.61 -6.73
C ASN A 57 22.49 9.59 -7.39
N ILE A 58 22.25 9.29 -8.67
CA ILE A 58 23.12 8.43 -9.49
C ILE A 58 23.55 9.25 -10.71
N PRO A 59 24.85 9.51 -10.93
CA PRO A 59 25.30 10.28 -12.09
C PRO A 59 25.25 9.45 -13.38
N VAL A 60 25.20 10.15 -14.51
CA VAL A 60 25.43 9.54 -15.83
C VAL A 60 26.92 9.71 -16.15
N PRO A 61 27.69 8.61 -16.37
CA PRO A 61 29.09 8.71 -16.75
C PRO A 61 29.25 9.46 -18.07
N ASP A 62 30.31 10.28 -18.17
CA ASP A 62 30.64 10.98 -19.41
C ASP A 62 30.96 10.00 -20.55
N HIS A 63 30.64 10.41 -21.77
CA HIS A 63 30.94 9.60 -22.95
C HIS A 63 32.48 9.50 -23.11
N PRO A 64 33.05 8.30 -23.24
CA PRO A 64 34.51 8.11 -23.25
C PRO A 64 35.24 8.77 -24.44
N PHE A 65 34.50 9.35 -25.41
CA PHE A 65 35.05 10.03 -26.58
C PHE A 65 34.83 11.55 -26.60
N ALA A 66 34.19 12.12 -25.57
CA ALA A 66 33.92 13.56 -25.53
C ALA A 66 35.18 14.42 -25.32
N HIS A 67 36.29 13.84 -24.87
CA HIS A 67 37.55 14.56 -24.64
C HIS A 67 38.57 14.48 -25.79
N ASN A 68 38.29 13.74 -26.87
CA ASN A 68 39.27 13.56 -27.96
C ASN A 68 39.08 14.50 -29.16
N HIS A 69 38.14 15.45 -29.12
CA HIS A 69 37.82 16.32 -30.27
C HIS A 69 38.25 17.79 -30.13
N HIS A 70 39.28 18.08 -29.33
CA HIS A 70 39.81 19.44 -29.26
C HIS A 70 41.33 19.60 -29.38
N ASN A 71 42.06 18.61 -29.90
CA ASN A 71 43.44 18.80 -30.36
C ASN A 71 43.75 17.81 -31.48
N ASN A 72 43.59 18.24 -32.73
CA ASN A 72 44.50 17.92 -33.83
C ASN A 72 44.01 18.66 -35.08
N ASP A 73 44.34 19.94 -35.10
CA ASP A 73 44.53 20.66 -36.34
C ASP A 73 45.85 20.14 -36.98
N HIS A 74 45.83 19.94 -38.29
CA HIS A 74 46.95 19.63 -39.18
C HIS A 74 47.65 18.25 -39.08
N ASN A 75 47.17 17.30 -39.89
CA ASN A 75 47.97 16.81 -41.04
C ASN A 75 47.15 15.86 -41.91
N ILE A 76 46.85 16.33 -43.12
CA ILE A 76 46.44 15.51 -44.25
C ILE A 76 47.68 14.71 -44.67
N ASN A 77 47.59 13.38 -44.64
CA ASN A 77 48.39 12.53 -45.50
C ASN A 77 47.56 11.31 -45.89
N ASP A 78 47.21 11.29 -47.17
CA ASP A 78 46.57 10.21 -47.87
C ASP A 78 47.42 8.94 -47.82
N ASN A 79 46.79 7.82 -47.45
CA ASN A 79 47.20 6.49 -47.91
C ASN A 79 45.96 5.55 -47.92
N PRO A 80 45.57 5.00 -49.08
CA PRO A 80 44.41 4.14 -49.19
C PRO A 80 44.86 2.68 -49.21
N ASP A 81 45.09 2.08 -48.04
CA ASP A 81 45.01 0.62 -47.82
C ASP A 81 45.46 0.31 -46.39
N GLY A 82 44.52 -0.14 -45.57
CA GLY A 82 44.78 -0.50 -44.17
C GLY A 82 43.53 -0.94 -43.47
N ASP A 83 43.35 -2.26 -43.40
CA ASP A 83 42.32 -2.98 -42.65
C ASP A 83 41.89 -2.27 -41.36
N LEU A 84 40.60 -1.96 -41.25
CA LEU A 84 39.96 -1.57 -40.00
C LEU A 84 39.85 -2.80 -39.08
N PRO A 85 40.57 -2.89 -37.95
CA PRO A 85 40.34 -3.99 -37.02
C PRO A 85 39.02 -3.74 -36.29
N SER A 86 37.99 -4.45 -36.73
CA SER A 86 36.70 -4.63 -36.05
C SER A 86 36.87 -5.44 -34.76
N LYS A 87 37.60 -4.88 -33.78
CA LYS A 87 37.59 -5.38 -32.41
C LYS A 87 36.37 -4.79 -31.70
N LYS A 88 35.30 -5.60 -31.63
CA LYS A 88 34.28 -5.51 -30.57
C LYS A 88 35.02 -5.48 -29.22
N ARG A 89 35.35 -4.28 -28.72
CA ARG A 89 35.91 -4.12 -27.38
C ARG A 89 34.81 -4.46 -26.39
N LYS A 90 34.91 -5.67 -25.87
CA LYS A 90 34.31 -6.09 -24.59
C LYS A 90 34.47 -4.91 -23.64
N TYR A 91 33.36 -4.44 -23.08
CA TYR A 91 33.32 -3.40 -22.05
C TYR A 91 34.27 -3.83 -20.93
N THR A 92 35.52 -3.35 -20.95
CA THR A 92 36.52 -3.70 -19.95
C THR A 92 36.12 -2.94 -18.69
N ALA A 93 35.42 -3.64 -17.80
CA ALA A 93 35.42 -3.27 -16.39
C ALA A 93 36.89 -3.10 -16.00
N ILE A 94 37.23 -1.92 -15.47
CA ILE A 94 38.55 -1.66 -14.91
C ILE A 94 38.71 -2.65 -13.76
N GLU A 95 39.43 -3.75 -14.00
CA GLU A 95 39.78 -4.70 -12.95
C GLU A 95 40.89 -4.05 -12.12
N ALA A 96 40.51 -3.50 -10.97
CA ALA A 96 41.48 -3.13 -9.95
C ALA A 96 41.99 -4.43 -9.32
N ASP A 97 43.19 -4.84 -9.71
CA ASP A 97 43.91 -5.95 -9.10
C ASP A 97 44.09 -5.70 -7.58
N GLY A 98 43.74 -6.68 -6.75
CA GLY A 98 44.10 -6.72 -5.33
C GLY A 98 42.98 -6.50 -4.30
N VAL A 99 41.72 -6.28 -4.71
CA VAL A 99 40.61 -6.15 -3.74
C VAL A 99 39.94 -7.50 -3.50
N SER A 100 40.14 -8.09 -2.32
CA SER A 100 39.42 -9.28 -1.86
C SER A 100 38.03 -8.90 -1.36
N GLY A 101 36.98 -9.44 -1.96
CA GLY A 101 35.58 -9.20 -1.59
C GLY A 101 34.58 -9.44 -2.73
N THR A 102 33.29 -9.37 -2.42
CA THR A 102 32.23 -9.41 -3.46
C THR A 102 32.29 -8.12 -4.28
N LYS A 103 32.38 -8.23 -5.61
CA LYS A 103 32.29 -7.08 -6.51
C LYS A 103 30.91 -6.41 -6.36
N VAL A 104 30.87 -5.14 -5.94
CA VAL A 104 29.65 -4.33 -5.80
C VAL A 104 29.71 -3.12 -6.73
N LEU A 105 28.56 -2.66 -7.24
CA LEU A 105 28.45 -1.41 -8.00
C LEU A 105 28.80 -0.23 -7.09
N VAL A 106 29.74 0.60 -7.50
CA VAL A 106 30.08 1.84 -6.80
C VAL A 106 29.05 2.91 -7.16
N LEU A 107 28.39 3.48 -6.16
CA LEU A 107 27.59 4.69 -6.30
C LEU A 107 28.45 5.88 -5.86
N PRO A 108 29.07 6.63 -6.78
CA PRO A 108 30.08 7.63 -6.45
C PRO A 108 29.53 8.78 -5.59
N ASN A 109 28.24 9.06 -5.67
CA ASN A 109 27.59 10.10 -4.87
C ASN A 109 26.95 9.56 -3.57
N GLY A 110 27.21 8.30 -3.20
CA GLY A 110 26.64 7.67 -2.01
C GLY A 110 25.33 6.94 -2.27
N VAL A 111 24.46 6.86 -1.26
CA VAL A 111 23.22 6.08 -1.32
C VAL A 111 22.20 6.71 -2.26
N ALA A 112 21.48 5.88 -3.02
CA ALA A 112 20.27 6.29 -3.73
C ALA A 112 19.07 6.28 -2.73
N PRO A 113 18.55 7.45 -2.31
CA PRO A 113 17.59 7.51 -1.22
C PRO A 113 16.18 7.02 -1.61
N CYS A 114 15.40 6.64 -0.60
CA CYS A 114 13.95 6.47 -0.75
C CYS A 114 13.26 7.82 -0.95
N ASN A 115 12.15 7.83 -1.68
CA ASN A 115 11.34 9.03 -1.82
C ASN A 115 10.68 9.37 -0.48
N LYS A 116 11.16 10.43 0.17
CA LYS A 116 10.72 10.79 1.51
C LYS A 116 9.24 11.16 1.56
N HIS A 117 8.73 11.85 0.54
CA HIS A 117 7.31 12.21 0.46
C HIS A 117 6.42 10.98 0.43
N VAL A 118 6.76 9.98 -0.40
CA VAL A 118 6.00 8.72 -0.47
C VAL A 118 6.13 7.92 0.83
N VAL A 119 7.33 7.86 1.42
CA VAL A 119 7.55 7.18 2.70
C VAL A 119 6.68 7.78 3.81
N ASP A 120 6.69 9.10 3.96
CA ASP A 120 5.91 9.80 4.99
C ASP A 120 4.40 9.55 4.81
N LEU A 121 3.91 9.45 3.55
CA LEU A 121 2.53 9.08 3.26
C LEU A 121 2.23 7.61 3.59
N ILE A 122 3.13 6.69 3.26
CA ILE A 122 2.98 5.27 3.64
C ILE A 122 2.91 5.13 5.17
N GLU A 123 3.77 5.83 5.91
CA GLU A 123 3.78 5.81 7.37
C GLU A 123 2.50 6.39 7.98
N LEU A 124 1.88 7.36 7.31
CA LEU A 124 0.59 7.91 7.69
C LEU A 124 -0.58 6.97 7.39
N VAL A 125 -0.58 6.30 6.23
CA VAL A 125 -1.72 5.48 5.77
C VAL A 125 -1.71 4.07 6.39
N LYS A 126 -0.53 3.49 6.61
CA LYS A 126 -0.37 2.13 7.17
C LYS A 126 -1.12 1.88 8.49
N PRO A 127 -1.08 2.76 9.50
CA PRO A 127 -1.87 2.56 10.72
C PRO A 127 -3.38 2.68 10.49
N LEU A 128 -3.83 3.46 9.50
CA LEU A 128 -5.25 3.59 9.17
C LEU A 128 -5.82 2.30 8.57
N ILE A 129 -5.04 1.64 7.70
CA ILE A 129 -5.39 0.32 7.17
C ILE A 129 -5.46 -0.71 8.29
N ARG A 130 -4.44 -0.73 9.16
CA ARG A 130 -4.40 -1.65 10.31
C ARG A 130 -5.65 -1.51 11.17
N GLN A 131 -6.04 -0.27 11.49
CA GLN A 131 -7.23 -0.01 12.29
C GLN A 131 -8.49 -0.57 11.62
N LEU A 132 -8.66 -0.37 10.30
CA LEU A 132 -9.84 -0.90 9.61
C LEU A 132 -9.91 -2.43 9.64
N VAL A 133 -8.77 -3.12 9.52
CA VAL A 133 -8.71 -4.59 9.65
C VAL A 133 -9.10 -5.03 11.07
N GLU A 134 -8.60 -4.35 12.09
CA GLU A 134 -8.94 -4.63 13.50
C GLU A 134 -10.44 -4.38 13.78
N ASP A 135 -10.96 -3.25 13.30
CA ASP A 135 -12.37 -2.86 13.42
C ASP A 135 -13.30 -3.85 12.69
N ALA A 136 -12.96 -4.24 11.45
CA ALA A 136 -13.72 -5.23 10.70
C ALA A 136 -13.70 -6.61 11.38
N ASN A 137 -12.56 -7.03 11.93
CA ASN A 137 -12.47 -8.27 12.69
C ASN A 137 -13.31 -8.23 13.98
N LEU A 138 -13.37 -7.09 14.68
CA LEU A 138 -14.25 -6.91 15.84
C LEU A 138 -15.74 -7.04 15.44
N LEU A 139 -16.16 -6.37 14.36
CA LEU A 139 -17.54 -6.48 13.86
C LEU A 139 -17.89 -7.90 13.41
N LYS A 140 -16.96 -8.58 12.74
CA LYS A 140 -17.10 -9.99 12.33
C LYS A 140 -17.41 -10.87 13.53
N MET A 141 -16.65 -10.73 14.62
CA MET A 141 -16.89 -11.48 15.85
C MET A 141 -18.21 -11.12 16.52
N TRP A 142 -18.59 -9.84 16.51
CA TRP A 142 -19.87 -9.39 17.03
C TRP A 142 -21.05 -10.04 16.32
N ILE A 143 -21.09 -10.02 14.98
CA ILE A 143 -22.16 -10.67 14.22
C ILE A 143 -22.17 -12.19 14.47
N LEU A 144 -21.01 -12.85 14.47
CA LEU A 144 -20.92 -14.29 14.74
C LEU A 144 -21.47 -14.68 16.11
N PHE A 145 -21.32 -13.83 17.14
CA PHE A 145 -21.91 -14.08 18.46
C PHE A 145 -23.41 -13.81 18.55
N LEU A 146 -23.97 -13.07 17.59
CA LEU A 146 -25.41 -12.79 17.50
C LEU A 146 -26.18 -13.79 16.63
N ILE A 147 -25.49 -14.59 15.81
CA ILE A 147 -26.14 -15.64 15.02
C ILE A 147 -26.75 -16.70 15.96
N PRO A 148 -28.07 -16.94 15.89
CA PRO A 148 -28.76 -17.86 16.77
C PRO A 148 -28.54 -19.32 16.34
N ARG A 149 -29.05 -20.26 17.14
CA ARG A 149 -29.07 -21.68 16.79
C ARG A 149 -29.81 -21.91 15.47
N ILE A 150 -29.31 -22.82 14.61
CA ILE A 150 -29.96 -23.19 13.34
C ILE A 150 -31.36 -23.78 13.61
N GLU A 151 -32.36 -23.31 12.86
CA GLU A 151 -33.75 -23.74 12.89
C GLU A 151 -34.32 -23.75 11.46
N ASP A 152 -35.37 -24.53 11.20
CA ASP A 152 -35.93 -24.74 9.85
C ASP A 152 -36.72 -23.52 9.31
N GLY A 153 -37.08 -22.55 10.17
CA GLY A 153 -37.90 -21.39 9.79
C GLY A 153 -37.51 -20.10 10.51
N ASN A 154 -38.13 -18.99 10.12
CA ASN A 154 -37.86 -17.65 10.68
C ASN A 154 -36.40 -17.18 10.51
N ASN A 155 -35.79 -17.49 9.36
CA ASN A 155 -34.37 -17.21 9.10
C ASN A 155 -34.11 -15.90 8.33
N PHE A 156 -35.13 -15.05 8.11
CA PHE A 156 -34.93 -13.78 7.38
C PHE A 156 -33.96 -12.82 8.10
N GLY A 157 -34.07 -12.68 9.42
CA GLY A 157 -33.08 -11.87 10.15
C GLY A 157 -31.70 -12.53 10.19
N VAL A 158 -31.63 -13.86 10.14
CA VAL A 158 -30.36 -14.60 10.06
C VAL A 158 -29.70 -14.35 8.70
N SER A 159 -30.44 -14.33 7.59
CA SER A 159 -29.86 -14.01 6.28
C SER A 159 -29.32 -12.57 6.24
N ILE A 160 -29.98 -11.61 6.90
CA ILE A 160 -29.44 -10.24 7.04
C ILE A 160 -28.12 -10.24 7.81
N GLN A 161 -28.00 -11.04 8.87
CA GLN A 161 -26.73 -11.19 9.61
C GLN A 161 -25.65 -11.80 8.71
N GLU A 162 -25.98 -12.82 7.92
CA GLU A 162 -25.05 -13.48 6.99
C GLU A 162 -24.56 -12.54 5.88
N ASP A 163 -25.47 -11.76 5.27
CA ASP A 163 -25.12 -10.78 4.24
C ASP A 163 -24.21 -9.68 4.83
N THR A 164 -24.55 -9.16 6.02
CA THR A 164 -23.74 -8.16 6.74
C THR A 164 -22.35 -8.73 7.06
N LEU A 165 -22.28 -9.98 7.53
CA LEU A 165 -21.03 -10.67 7.82
C LEU A 165 -20.19 -10.89 6.56
N GLY A 166 -20.83 -11.19 5.43
CA GLY A 166 -20.19 -11.31 4.12
C GLY A 166 -19.47 -10.03 3.72
N GLU A 167 -20.16 -8.88 3.80
CA GLU A 167 -19.59 -7.58 3.47
C GLU A 167 -18.43 -7.20 4.41
N ILE A 168 -18.57 -7.46 5.73
CA ILE A 168 -17.48 -7.23 6.69
C ILE A 168 -16.22 -8.04 6.32
N ARG A 169 -16.38 -9.29 5.89
CA ARG A 169 -15.26 -10.14 5.45
C ARG A 169 -14.60 -9.63 4.18
N THR A 170 -15.40 -9.11 3.24
CA THR A 170 -14.89 -8.47 2.02
C THR A 170 -14.01 -7.27 2.39
N VAL A 171 -14.53 -6.36 3.23
CA VAL A 171 -13.80 -5.18 3.70
C VAL A 171 -12.50 -5.57 4.43
N GLU A 172 -12.53 -6.57 5.31
CA GLU A 172 -11.34 -7.07 6.00
C GLU A 172 -10.27 -7.58 5.02
N GLY A 173 -10.68 -8.36 4.02
CA GLY A 173 -9.78 -8.90 2.99
C GLY A 173 -9.19 -7.83 2.08
N GLU A 174 -9.99 -6.88 1.62
CA GLU A 174 -9.55 -5.76 0.80
C GLU A 174 -8.57 -4.85 1.56
N ALA A 175 -8.88 -4.53 2.82
CA ALA A 175 -8.01 -3.74 3.66
C ALA A 175 -6.65 -4.45 3.91
N ALA A 176 -6.67 -5.76 4.18
CA ALA A 176 -5.46 -6.54 4.36
C ALA A 176 -4.57 -6.54 3.10
N ALA A 177 -5.16 -6.59 1.90
CA ALA A 177 -4.44 -6.60 0.63
C ALA A 177 -3.66 -5.29 0.36
N TYR A 178 -4.03 -4.17 1.01
CA TYR A 178 -3.29 -2.92 0.88
C TYR A 178 -1.87 -2.98 1.48
N PHE A 179 -1.61 -3.83 2.47
CA PHE A 179 -0.25 -4.00 3.02
C PHE A 179 0.74 -4.57 1.98
N ASP A 180 0.26 -5.49 1.14
CA ASP A 180 1.09 -6.05 0.07
C ASP A 180 1.43 -5.00 -0.98
N GLN A 181 0.50 -4.07 -1.25
CA GLN A 181 0.71 -2.98 -2.19
C GLN A 181 1.83 -2.04 -1.75
N MET A 182 1.87 -1.69 -0.46
CA MET A 182 2.94 -0.84 0.11
C MET A 182 4.33 -1.49 -0.05
N SER A 183 4.43 -2.79 0.19
CA SER A 183 5.71 -3.50 0.05
C SER A 183 6.15 -3.61 -1.42
N ARG A 184 5.20 -3.75 -2.35
CA ARG A 184 5.46 -3.80 -3.81
C ARG A 184 6.06 -2.50 -4.34
N TYR A 185 5.69 -1.33 -3.80
CA TYR A 185 6.30 -0.06 -4.17
C TYR A 185 7.82 -0.07 -3.95
N PHE A 186 8.26 -0.36 -2.73
CA PHE A 186 9.69 -0.39 -2.39
C PHE A 186 10.46 -1.39 -3.25
N LEU A 187 9.89 -2.57 -3.49
CA LEU A 187 10.51 -3.59 -4.31
C LEU A 187 10.63 -3.16 -5.79
N SER A 188 9.57 -2.58 -6.35
CA SER A 188 9.55 -2.10 -7.72
C SER A 188 10.57 -0.97 -7.91
N ARG A 189 10.52 0.03 -7.03
CA ARG A 189 11.44 1.17 -7.05
C ARG A 189 12.90 0.73 -6.89
N ALA A 190 13.20 -0.16 -5.94
CA ALA A 190 14.56 -0.67 -5.72
C ALA A 190 15.10 -1.41 -6.95
N LYS A 191 14.27 -2.24 -7.61
CA LYS A 191 14.65 -2.92 -8.86
C LYS A 191 14.98 -1.93 -9.96
N THR A 192 14.18 -0.86 -10.12
CA THR A 192 14.42 0.17 -11.13
C THR A 192 15.64 1.03 -10.82
N VAL A 193 15.85 1.41 -9.56
CA VAL A 193 17.08 2.10 -9.11
C VAL A 193 18.32 1.27 -9.43
N ALA A 194 18.28 -0.05 -9.17
CA ALA A 194 19.37 -0.94 -9.54
C ALA A 194 19.61 -1.01 -11.06
N LYS A 195 18.56 -0.81 -11.89
CA LYS A 195 18.70 -0.69 -13.35
C LYS A 195 19.33 0.63 -13.74
N VAL A 196 18.98 1.75 -13.11
CA VAL A 196 19.66 3.04 -13.36
C VAL A 196 21.14 2.95 -13.00
N ALA A 197 21.49 2.33 -11.86
CA ALA A 197 22.89 2.14 -11.47
C ALA A 197 23.68 1.31 -12.49
N LYS A 198 23.04 0.29 -13.09
CA LYS A 198 23.67 -0.60 -14.10
C LYS A 198 23.71 0.00 -15.50
N TYR A 199 22.71 0.81 -15.86
CA TYR A 199 22.50 1.36 -17.20
C TYR A 199 22.19 2.87 -17.11
N PRO A 200 23.13 3.69 -16.62
CA PRO A 200 22.85 5.10 -16.34
C PRO A 200 22.55 5.94 -17.58
N HIS A 201 22.92 5.45 -18.77
CA HIS A 201 22.68 6.06 -20.08
C HIS A 201 21.28 5.76 -20.65
N VAL A 202 20.49 4.89 -20.02
CA VAL A 202 19.11 4.60 -20.42
C VAL A 202 18.17 5.51 -19.63
N GLU A 203 17.75 6.60 -20.25
CA GLU A 203 16.93 7.65 -19.61
C GLU A 203 15.57 7.13 -19.12
N ASP A 204 14.96 6.17 -19.85
CA ASP A 204 13.67 5.57 -19.49
C ASP A 204 13.66 4.95 -18.08
N TYR A 205 14.80 4.44 -17.58
CA TYR A 205 14.85 3.93 -16.21
C TYR A 205 14.70 5.05 -15.17
N ARG A 206 15.20 6.26 -15.45
CA ARG A 206 15.00 7.43 -14.58
C ARG A 206 13.57 7.92 -14.65
N ARG A 207 13.01 8.00 -15.86
CA ARG A 207 11.59 8.34 -16.06
C ARG A 207 10.68 7.34 -15.33
N THR A 208 10.98 6.05 -15.42
CA THR A 208 10.20 4.99 -14.74
C THR A 208 10.18 5.17 -13.23
N ILE A 209 11.25 5.70 -12.60
CA ILE A 209 11.24 5.97 -11.16
C ILE A 209 10.26 7.09 -10.82
N GLN A 210 10.21 8.15 -11.62
CA GLN A 210 9.23 9.23 -11.47
C GLN A 210 7.81 8.68 -11.58
N GLU A 211 7.53 7.88 -12.61
CA GLU A 211 6.22 7.23 -12.81
C GLU A 211 5.82 6.31 -11.65
N ILE A 212 6.78 5.57 -11.09
CA ILE A 212 6.53 4.71 -9.90
C ILE A 212 6.16 5.57 -8.68
N ASP A 213 6.86 6.68 -8.46
CA ASP A 213 6.62 7.59 -7.33
C ASP A 213 5.27 8.32 -7.47
N GLU A 214 4.95 8.83 -8.66
CA GLU A 214 3.67 9.49 -8.97
C GLU A 214 2.49 8.51 -8.85
N LYS A 215 2.64 7.29 -9.39
CA LYS A 215 1.64 6.23 -9.25
C LYS A 215 1.39 5.89 -7.79
N GLU A 216 2.44 5.79 -6.97
CA GLU A 216 2.29 5.42 -5.57
C GLU A 216 1.55 6.49 -4.78
N PHE A 217 1.80 7.77 -5.06
CA PHE A 217 1.02 8.86 -4.46
C PHE A 217 -0.48 8.71 -4.75
N LEU A 218 -0.85 8.49 -6.02
CA LEU A 218 -2.25 8.30 -6.42
C LEU A 218 -2.87 7.07 -5.77
N SER A 219 -2.11 5.98 -5.73
CA SER A 219 -2.48 4.73 -5.05
C SER A 219 -2.81 4.96 -3.58
N LEU A 220 -1.93 5.65 -2.83
CA LEU A 220 -2.16 5.95 -1.41
C LEU A 220 -3.39 6.84 -1.20
N ARG A 221 -3.60 7.82 -2.08
CA ARG A 221 -4.82 8.67 -2.03
C ARG A 221 -6.09 7.84 -2.24
N LEU A 222 -6.07 6.90 -3.19
CA LEU A 222 -7.19 5.98 -3.43
C LEU A 222 -7.44 5.06 -2.23
N VAL A 223 -6.38 4.50 -1.63
CA VAL A 223 -6.51 3.68 -0.41
C VAL A 223 -7.21 4.46 0.69
N VAL A 224 -6.82 5.70 0.99
CA VAL A 224 -7.50 6.51 2.02
C VAL A 224 -8.98 6.78 1.67
N ALA A 225 -9.30 6.97 0.39
CA ALA A 225 -10.68 7.09 -0.06
C ALA A 225 -11.48 5.81 0.15
N GLU A 226 -10.91 4.65 -0.14
CA GLU A 226 -11.57 3.36 0.09
C GLU A 226 -11.73 3.04 1.57
N LEU A 227 -10.74 3.35 2.43
CA LEU A 227 -10.91 3.25 3.87
C LEU A 227 -12.13 4.05 4.35
N ARG A 228 -12.29 5.30 3.87
CA ARG A 228 -13.44 6.15 4.19
C ARG A 228 -14.74 5.53 3.67
N ASN A 229 -14.73 5.00 2.45
CA ASN A 229 -15.89 4.38 1.83
C ASN A 229 -16.32 3.14 2.62
N HIS A 230 -15.40 2.26 2.99
CA HIS A 230 -15.67 1.06 3.79
C HIS A 230 -16.29 1.41 5.14
N TYR A 231 -15.75 2.38 5.88
CA TYR A 231 -16.39 2.84 7.12
C TYR A 231 -17.81 3.36 6.87
N ALA A 232 -18.02 4.11 5.79
CA ALA A 232 -19.33 4.68 5.46
C ALA A 232 -20.36 3.60 5.06
N THR A 233 -19.98 2.64 4.22
CA THR A 233 -20.86 1.57 3.76
C THR A 233 -21.19 0.60 4.88
N LEU A 234 -20.20 0.19 5.70
CA LEU A 234 -20.45 -0.64 6.88
C LEU A 234 -21.34 0.08 7.89
N HIS A 235 -21.08 1.36 8.17
CA HIS A 235 -21.94 2.15 9.04
C HIS A 235 -23.39 2.20 8.54
N ASP A 236 -23.60 2.57 7.28
CA ASP A 236 -24.93 2.69 6.68
C ASP A 236 -25.67 1.35 6.65
N MET A 237 -25.01 0.28 6.20
CA MET A 237 -25.59 -1.06 6.14
C MET A 237 -25.98 -1.58 7.53
N ILE A 238 -25.09 -1.48 8.52
CA ILE A 238 -25.34 -1.99 9.87
C ILE A 238 -26.44 -1.19 10.56
N THR A 239 -26.38 0.15 10.49
CA THR A 239 -27.36 1.00 11.18
C THR A 239 -28.78 0.83 10.63
N LYS A 240 -28.94 0.67 9.31
CA LYS A 240 -30.25 0.39 8.69
C LYS A 240 -30.85 -0.95 9.13
N ASN A 241 -30.00 -1.92 9.44
CA ASN A 241 -30.41 -3.29 9.74
C ASN A 241 -30.23 -3.68 11.22
N LEU A 242 -29.97 -2.71 12.10
CA LEU A 242 -29.49 -2.95 13.46
C LEU A 242 -30.45 -3.82 14.29
N ASP A 243 -31.76 -3.61 14.17
CA ASP A 243 -32.77 -4.37 14.91
C ASP A 243 -32.76 -5.85 14.51
N LYS A 244 -32.62 -6.14 13.21
CA LYS A 244 -32.52 -7.52 12.71
C LYS A 244 -31.17 -8.15 13.01
N ILE A 245 -30.10 -7.36 13.05
CA ILE A 245 -28.78 -7.83 13.47
C ILE A 245 -28.80 -8.23 14.96
N ARG A 246 -29.39 -7.43 15.84
CA ARG A 246 -29.49 -7.72 17.28
C ARG A 246 -30.46 -8.86 17.57
N THR A 247 -31.62 -8.84 16.91
CA THR A 247 -32.73 -9.77 17.14
C THR A 247 -33.22 -10.34 15.80
N PRO A 248 -32.54 -11.38 15.27
CA PRO A 248 -32.84 -11.92 13.94
C PRO A 248 -34.16 -12.69 13.87
N ARG A 249 -34.66 -13.17 15.02
CA ARG A 249 -35.96 -13.85 15.15
C ARG A 249 -36.90 -13.01 15.99
N SER A 250 -38.06 -12.68 15.45
CA SER A 250 -39.16 -12.14 16.25
C SER A 250 -39.66 -13.22 17.22
N SER A 251 -39.83 -12.86 18.48
CA SER A 251 -40.48 -13.74 19.45
C SER A 251 -41.93 -13.92 19.03
N ASN A 252 -42.36 -15.17 18.77
CA ASN A 252 -43.76 -15.48 18.43
C ASN A 252 -44.77 -15.12 19.54
N THR A 253 -44.31 -14.57 20.67
CA THR A 253 -45.12 -14.14 21.82
C THR A 253 -45.85 -12.82 21.61
N GLU A 254 -45.51 -11.99 20.62
CA GLU A 254 -46.20 -10.70 20.40
C GLU A 254 -47.50 -10.80 19.58
N ASN A 255 -47.81 -11.95 18.97
CA ASN A 255 -49.03 -12.15 18.17
C ASN A 255 -50.12 -12.98 18.89
N MET A 256 -50.08 -13.07 20.22
CA MET A 256 -51.10 -13.77 21.03
C MET A 256 -51.81 -12.87 22.05
N TYR A 257 -52.11 -11.61 21.70
CA TYR A 257 -53.05 -10.78 22.44
C TYR A 257 -53.93 -9.94 21.51
#